data_AF-A0A0R1E431-F1
#
_entry.id   AF-A0A0R1E431-F1
#
_cell.length_a   1.000
_cell.length_b   1.000
_cell.length_c   1.000
_cell.angle_alpha   90.00
_cell.angle_beta   90.00
_cell.angle_gamma   90.00
#
_symmetry.space_group_name_H-M   'P 1'
#
loop_
_entity.id
_entity.type
_entity.pdbx_description
1 polymer ?
#
loop_
_entity_poly.entity_id
_entity_poly.type
_entity_poly.pdbx_seq_one_letter_code
_entity_poly.pdbx_strand_id
1 'polypeptide(L)' 'MQVTVHSSTREVLAVYAIDEARMELVITLAPNYPLGAVKVECGKQIGGRASSRNVGMQLTIFLTHQMS' A
#
# COMPACT_ATOMS: atom_id res chain seq x y z
N MET A 1 -8.01 11.63 2.84
CA MET A 1 -7.59 10.21 2.78
C MET A 1 -8.83 9.37 2.50
N GLN A 2 -8.74 8.43 1.56
CA GLN A 2 -9.81 7.49 1.21
C GLN A 2 -9.26 6.06 1.19
N VAL A 3 -10.00 5.11 1.75
CA VAL A 3 -9.64 3.69 1.78
C VAL A 3 -10.80 2.86 1.23
N THR A 4 -10.50 1.97 0.30
CA THR A 4 -11.45 1.01 -0.28
C THR A 4 -10.92 -0.39 -0.09
N VAL A 5 -11.79 -1.30 0.38
CA VAL A 5 -11.44 -2.69 0.63
C VAL A 5 -12.17 -3.58 -0.37
N HIS A 6 -11.41 -4.40 -1.09
CA HIS A 6 -11.91 -5.40 -2.02
C HIS A 6 -11.67 -6.80 -1.44
N SER A 7 -12.60 -7.27 -0.59
CA SER A 7 -12.43 -8.54 0.14
C SER A 7 -12.32 -9.76 -0.79
N SER A 8 -12.98 -9.73 -1.95
CA SER A 8 -12.94 -10.83 -2.94
C SER A 8 -11.56 -11.00 -3.58
N THR A 9 -10.86 -9.90 -3.83
CA THR A 9 -9.49 -9.90 -4.39
C THR A 9 -8.41 -9.80 -3.32
N ARG A 10 -8.80 -9.59 -2.05
CA ARG A 10 -7.90 -9.37 -0.89
C ARG A 10 -7.01 -8.15 -1.07
N GLU A 11 -7.59 -7.10 -1.62
CA GLU A 11 -6.89 -5.85 -1.91
C GLU A 11 -7.43 -4.70 -1.06
N VAL A 12 -6.53 -3.81 -0.68
CA VAL A 12 -6.86 -2.53 -0.08
C VAL A 12 -6.28 -1.43 -0.96
N LEU A 13 -7.14 -0.57 -1.47
CA LEU A 13 -6.78 0.62 -2.21
C LEU A 13 -6.82 1.82 -1.26
N ALA A 14 -5.71 2.50 -1.09
CA ALA A 14 -5.63 3.75 -0.34
C ALA A 14 -5.24 4.91 -1.26
N VAL A 15 -6.03 5.97 -1.21
CA VAL A 15 -5.78 7.21 -1.95
C VAL A 15 -5.60 8.35 -0.95
N TYR A 16 -4.45 9.01 -1.06
CA TYR A 16 -4.12 10.19 -0.27
C TYR A 16 -3.87 11.36 -1.22
N ALA A 17 -4.59 12.44 -1.05
CA ALA A 17 -4.45 13.64 -1.87
C ALA A 17 -4.35 14.87 -0.96
N ILE A 18 -3.40 15.75 -1.26
CA ILE A 18 -3.26 17.10 -0.69
C ILE A 18 -2.99 18.05 -1.86
N ASP A 19 -3.77 19.12 -1.98
CA ASP A 19 -3.63 20.12 -3.05
C ASP A 19 -3.54 19.46 -4.45
N GLU A 20 -2.45 19.69 -5.18
CA GLU A 20 -2.19 19.10 -6.50
C GLU A 20 -1.44 17.74 -6.43
N ALA A 21 -1.09 17.27 -5.23
CA ALA A 21 -0.38 16.01 -5.02
C ALA A 21 -1.36 14.87 -4.71
N ARG A 22 -1.18 13.75 -5.40
CA ARG A 22 -1.93 12.51 -5.17
C ARG A 22 -0.98 11.32 -5.05
N MET A 23 -1.23 10.49 -4.05
CA MET A 23 -0.60 9.20 -3.83
C MET A 23 -1.67 8.12 -3.83
N GLU A 24 -1.40 7.06 -4.58
CA GLU A 24 -2.22 5.86 -4.60
C GLU A 24 -1.39 4.68 -4.14
N LEU A 25 -2.00 3.80 -3.36
CA LEU A 25 -1.39 2.60 -2.84
C LEU A 25 -2.35 1.43 -3.04
N VAL A 26 -1.85 0.34 -3.60
CA VAL A 26 -2.53 -0.95 -3.63
C VAL A 26 -1.77 -1.90 -2.71
N ILE A 27 -2.47 -2.43 -1.72
CA ILE A 27 -1.95 -3.47 -0.83
C ILE A 27 -2.69 -4.75 -1.16
N THR A 28 -1.97 -5.80 -1.56
CA THR A 28 -2.52 -7.13 -1.82
C THR A 28 -2.05 -8.09 -0.75
N LEU A 29 -3.00 -8.73 -0.06
CA LEU A 29 -2.69 -9.75 0.95
C LEU A 29 -2.58 -11.12 0.30
N ALA A 30 -1.58 -11.90 0.69
CA ALA A 30 -1.48 -13.29 0.25
C ALA A 30 -2.69 -14.12 0.71
N PRO A 31 -3.06 -15.19 -0.02
CA PRO A 31 -4.16 -16.08 0.37
C PRO A 31 -4.02 -16.68 1.78
N ASN A 32 -2.79 -16.94 2.20
CA ASN A 32 -2.41 -17.48 3.50
C ASN A 32 -1.93 -16.40 4.50
N TYR A 33 -2.27 -15.13 4.29
CA TYR A 33 -1.97 -14.06 5.25
C TYR A 33 -2.46 -14.45 6.67
N PRO A 34 -1.65 -14.25 7.73
CA PRO A 34 -0.40 -13.47 7.78
C PRO A 34 0.88 -14.20 7.37
N LEU A 35 0.84 -15.49 7.04
CA LEU A 35 2.05 -16.28 6.74
C LEU A 35 2.66 -15.96 5.36
N GLY A 36 1.83 -15.52 4.42
CA GLY A 36 2.28 -15.10 3.10
C GLY A 36 2.63 -13.61 3.03
N ALA A 37 3.52 -13.27 2.11
CA ALA A 37 3.99 -11.90 1.92
C ALA A 37 2.85 -10.93 1.55
N VAL A 38 2.95 -9.70 2.05
CA VAL A 38 2.12 -8.59 1.61
C VAL A 38 2.79 -7.90 0.44
N LYS A 39 2.07 -7.70 -0.66
CA LYS A 39 2.53 -6.91 -1.80
C LYS A 39 2.02 -5.48 -1.66
N VAL A 40 2.93 -4.50 -1.77
CA VAL A 40 2.59 -3.08 -1.70
C VAL A 40 3.04 -2.40 -2.99
N GLU A 41 2.09 -1.82 -3.71
CA GLU A 41 2.33 -1.10 -4.97
C GLU A 41 1.97 0.38 -4.78
N CYS A 42 2.97 1.26 -4.88
CA CYS A 42 2.74 2.69 -4.93
C CYS A 42 2.49 3.09 -6.39
N GLY A 43 1.29 3.61 -6.67
CA GLY A 43 0.91 4.15 -7.97
C GLY A 43 1.70 5.40 -8.37
N LYS A 44 1.32 5.99 -9.51
CA LYS A 44 1.99 7.15 -10.09
C LYS A 44 1.80 8.38 -9.18
N GLN A 45 2.80 8.71 -8.37
CA GLN A 45 2.83 9.96 -7.62
C GLN A 45 3.22 11.13 -8.53
N ILE A 46 2.46 12.22 -8.44
CA ILE A 46 2.92 13.54 -8.91
C ILE A 46 3.81 14.07 -7.77
N GLY A 47 5.14 13.96 -7.91
CA GLY A 47 6.09 14.35 -6.83
C GLY A 47 7.43 13.60 -6.73
N GLY A 48 7.70 12.63 -7.61
CA GLY A 48 9.03 12.02 -7.76
C GLY A 48 9.14 10.57 -7.28
N ARG A 49 9.82 9.74 -8.09
CA ARG A 49 9.90 8.26 -7.95
C ARG A 49 10.68 7.76 -6.72
N ALA A 50 11.50 8.60 -6.09
CA ALA A 50 12.33 8.18 -4.95
C ALA A 50 11.53 8.11 -3.62
N SER A 51 10.55 9.00 -3.44
CA SER A 51 9.65 9.01 -2.29
C SER A 51 8.77 7.76 -2.25
N SER A 52 8.19 7.38 -3.38
CA SER A 52 7.25 6.25 -3.48
C SER A 52 7.88 4.90 -3.13
N ARG A 53 9.16 4.67 -3.47
CA ARG A 53 9.86 3.42 -3.15
C ARG A 53 10.15 3.28 -1.66
N ASN A 54 10.53 4.36 -0.98
CA ASN A 54 10.77 4.35 0.46
C ASN A 54 9.47 4.13 1.24
N VAL A 55 8.37 4.78 0.83
CA VAL A 55 7.04 4.58 1.43
C VAL A 55 6.57 3.13 1.29
N GLY A 56 6.68 2.55 0.08
CA GLY A 56 6.29 1.16 -0.15
C GLY A 56 7.08 0.17 0.71
N MET A 57 8.40 0.36 0.82
CA MET A 57 9.26 -0.49 1.65
C MET A 57 8.90 -0.41 3.15
N GLN A 58 8.73 0.81 3.68
CA GLN A 58 8.39 1.01 5.10
C GLN A 58 7.02 0.39 5.45
N LEU A 59 6.04 0.52 4.54
CA LEU A 59 4.73 -0.10 4.71
C LEU A 59 4.79 -1.62 4.68
N THR A 60 5.57 -2.21 3.78
CA THR A 60 5.77 -3.67 3.76
C THR A 60 6.40 -4.16 5.05
N ILE A 61 7.43 -3.46 5.56
CA ILE A 61 8.07 -3.80 6.84
C ILE A 61 7.05 -3.73 7.97
N PHE A 62 6.33 -2.62 8.10
CA PHE A 62 5.30 -2.44 9.14
C PHE A 62 4.28 -3.58 9.11
N LEU A 63 3.65 -3.83 7.96
CA LEU A 63 2.58 -4.82 7.82
C LEU A 63 3.05 -6.27 8.05
N THR A 64 4.33 -6.55 7.79
CA THR A 64 4.93 -7.86 8.07
C THR A 64 5.11 -8.08 9.58
N HIS A 65 5.47 -7.03 10.33
CA HIS A 65 5.80 -7.13 11.76
C HIS A 65 4.64 -6.80 12.70
N GLN A 66 3.49 -6.30 12.23
CA GLN A 66 2.31 -6.05 13.07
C GLN A 66 1.71 -7.32 13.71
N MET A 67 2.12 -8.52 13.28
CA MET A 67 1.59 -9.81 13.76
C MET A 67 2.60 -10.58 14.64
N SER A 68 3.71 -9.96 15.06
CA SER A 68 4.63 -10.49 16.08
C SER A 68 4.37 -9.88 17.45
#